data_AF-A0A7W1TME6-F1
#
_entry.id   AF-A0A7W1TME6-F1
#
_cell.length_a   1.000
_cell.length_b   1.000
_cell.length_c   1.000
_cell.angle_alpha   90.00
_cell.angle_beta   90.00
_cell.angle_gamma   90.00
#
_symmetry.space_group_name_H-M   'P 1'
#
loop_
_entity.id
_entity.type
_entity.pdbx_description
1 polymer ?
#
loop_
_entity_poly.entity_id
_entity_poly.type
_entity_poly.pdbx_seq_one_letter_code
_entity_poly.pdbx_strand_id
1 'polypeptide(L)'
;MNDQPPPNIPRVLIDGQIDMPSGHQIQVLAQPSTRRLIVLNSTIVNQLEIGQPLTLHLPDLPSQAVVVEALDRLSLIVRYTPTEPPEEPLSV
;
A
#
# COMPACT_ATOMS: atom_id res chain seq x y z
N MET A 1 4.24 21.26 -29.19
CA MET A 1 4.09 20.05 -28.37
C MET A 1 5.14 20.15 -27.28
N ASN A 2 4.75 20.10 -26.00
CA ASN A 2 5.69 20.24 -24.89
C ASN A 2 6.59 19.00 -24.81
N ASP A 3 7.86 19.15 -25.19
CA ASP A 3 8.93 18.14 -25.13
C ASP A 3 9.61 18.06 -23.75
N GLN A 4 8.90 18.48 -22.68
CA GLN A 4 9.48 18.40 -21.35
C GLN A 4 9.48 16.94 -20.88
N PRO A 5 10.65 16.36 -20.52
CA PRO A 5 10.68 15.06 -19.91
C PRO A 5 9.85 15.10 -18.61
N PRO A 6 9.11 14.03 -18.29
CA PRO A 6 8.36 13.98 -17.04
C PRO A 6 9.32 14.25 -15.87
N PRO A 7 8.87 14.99 -14.83
CA PRO A 7 9.73 15.33 -13.71
C PRO A 7 10.32 14.06 -13.09
N ASN A 8 11.63 14.09 -12.82
CA ASN A 8 12.34 13.06 -12.07
C ASN A 8 11.91 13.12 -10.60
N ILE A 9 10.67 12.71 -10.32
CA ILE A 9 10.19 12.57 -8.95
C ILE A 9 10.98 11.39 -8.35
N PRO A 10 11.73 11.59 -7.26
CA PRO A 10 12.48 10.51 -6.64
C PRO A 10 11.53 9.36 -6.30
N ARG A 11 11.90 8.14 -6.70
CA ARG A 11 11.20 6.92 -6.28
C ARG A 11 11.60 6.61 -4.84
N VAL A 12 11.11 7.41 -3.91
CA VAL A 12 11.43 7.24 -2.49
C VAL A 12 10.66 6.03 -1.98
N LEU A 13 11.42 5.05 -1.50
CA LEU A 13 10.90 4.01 -0.62
C LEU A 13 10.88 4.59 0.79
N ILE A 14 9.72 4.54 1.42
CA ILE A 14 9.55 4.94 2.81
C ILE A 14 9.27 3.71 3.65
N ASP A 15 9.86 3.64 4.83
CA ASP A 15 9.52 2.62 5.80
C ASP A 15 8.04 2.74 6.18
N GLY A 16 7.39 1.60 6.38
CA GLY A 16 5.98 1.55 6.73
C GLY A 16 5.63 0.24 7.39
N GLN A 17 4.40 0.15 7.86
CA GLN A 17 3.87 -1.05 8.49
C GLN A 17 2.49 -1.36 7.93
N ILE A 18 2.17 -2.64 7.80
CA ILE A 18 0.80 -3.08 7.54
C ILE A 18 0.28 -3.86 8.73
N ASP A 19 -0.93 -3.54 9.17
CA ASP A 19 -1.69 -4.36 10.10
C ASP A 19 -2.62 -5.28 9.30
N MET A 20 -2.48 -6.57 9.52
CA MET A 20 -3.37 -7.59 8.98
C MET A 20 -4.59 -7.78 9.88
N PRO A 21 -5.74 -8.18 9.34
CA PRO A 21 -6.93 -8.55 10.12
C PRO A 21 -6.67 -9.66 11.16
N SER A 22 -5.64 -10.49 10.96
CA SER A 22 -5.21 -11.52 11.91
C SER A 22 -4.52 -10.95 13.16
N GLY A 23 -4.31 -9.64 13.25
CA GLY A 23 -3.58 -8.97 14.33
C GLY A 23 -2.05 -8.97 14.16
N HIS A 24 -1.54 -9.38 13.00
CA HIS A 24 -0.11 -9.33 12.70
C HIS A 24 0.27 -7.98 12.13
N GLN A 25 1.34 -7.40 12.66
CA GLN A 25 1.96 -6.19 12.11
C GLN A 25 3.24 -6.55 11.35
N ILE A 26 3.38 -6.01 10.13
CA ILE A 26 4.47 -6.38 9.22
C ILE A 26 5.16 -5.13 8.70
N GLN A 27 6.50 -5.15 8.73
CA GLN A 27 7.31 -4.08 8.14
C GLN A 27 7.30 -4.16 6.62
N VAL A 28 7.09 -3.02 5.97
CA VAL A 28 7.07 -2.88 4.52
C VAL A 28 7.88 -1.66 4.10
N LEU A 29 8.41 -1.67 2.88
CA LEU A 29 8.85 -0.46 2.20
C LEU A 29 7.75 -0.02 1.24
N ALA A 30 7.15 1.13 1.49
CA ALA A 30 6.10 1.67 0.65
C ALA A 30 6.66 2.61 -0.41
N GLN A 31 6.07 2.55 -1.60
CA GLN A 31 6.25 3.51 -2.68
C GLN A 31 4.88 4.11 -3.03
N PRO A 32 4.42 5.13 -2.28
CA PRO A 32 3.05 5.66 -2.39
C PRO A 32 2.70 6.15 -3.81
N SER A 33 3.67 6.73 -4.52
CA SER A 33 3.50 7.21 -5.89
C SER A 33 3.08 6.14 -6.88
N THR A 34 3.40 4.88 -6.60
CA THR A 34 3.04 3.72 -7.44
C THR A 34 2.12 2.73 -6.73
N ARG A 35 1.69 3.04 -5.50
CA ARG A 35 0.88 2.16 -4.65
C ARG A 35 1.46 0.74 -4.51
N ARG A 36 2.76 0.67 -4.31
CA ARG A 36 3.51 -0.58 -4.13
C ARG A 36 4.04 -0.67 -2.73
N LEU A 37 3.99 -1.86 -2.16
CA LEU A 37 4.63 -2.23 -0.91
C LEU A 37 5.61 -3.36 -1.20
N ILE A 38 6.82 -3.28 -0.67
CA ILE A 38 7.77 -4.39 -0.63
C ILE A 38 7.67 -4.95 0.78
N VAL A 39 7.22 -6.19 0.89
CA VAL A 39 7.02 -6.83 2.19
C VAL A 39 8.32 -7.49 2.62
N LEU A 40 8.82 -7.10 3.80
CA LEU A 40 10.14 -7.54 4.28
C LEU A 40 10.12 -8.95 4.93
N ASN A 41 8.96 -9.62 4.92
CA ASN A 41 8.75 -10.96 5.45
C ASN A 41 8.08 -11.87 4.41
N SER A 42 8.84 -12.82 3.86
CA SER A 42 8.39 -13.72 2.79
C SER A 42 7.31 -14.71 3.23
N THR A 43 7.31 -15.14 4.49
CA THR A 43 6.28 -16.05 5.03
C THR A 43 4.91 -15.38 5.02
N ILE A 44 4.87 -14.10 5.38
CA ILE A 44 3.65 -13.30 5.42
C ILE A 44 3.09 -13.04 4.03
N VAL A 45 3.93 -12.81 3.02
CA VAL A 45 3.46 -12.62 1.64
C VAL A 45 2.65 -13.81 1.14
N ASN A 46 2.95 -15.03 1.62
CA ASN A 46 2.18 -16.23 1.28
C ASN A 46 0.81 -16.30 1.97
N GLN A 47 0.62 -15.54 3.04
CA GLN A 47 -0.65 -15.44 3.79
C GLN A 47 -1.53 -14.30 3.29
N LEU A 48 -1.00 -13.44 2.41
CA LEU A 48 -1.75 -12.36 1.80
C LEU A 48 -2.55 -12.85 0.59
N GLU A 49 -3.78 -12.36 0.49
CA GLU A 49 -4.72 -12.67 -0.59
C GLU A 49 -5.15 -11.41 -1.35
N ILE A 50 -5.43 -11.55 -2.64
CA ILE A 50 -6.01 -10.46 -3.44
C ILE A 50 -7.41 -10.16 -2.90
N GLY A 51 -7.74 -8.88 -2.73
CA GLY A 51 -8.98 -8.42 -2.12
C GLY A 51 -8.92 -8.33 -0.58
N GLN A 52 -7.81 -8.74 0.04
CA GLN A 52 -7.67 -8.67 1.49
C GLN A 52 -7.55 -7.21 1.96
N PRO A 53 -8.36 -6.78 2.95
CA PRO A 53 -8.20 -5.47 3.57
C PRO A 53 -7.01 -5.47 4.53
N LEU A 54 -6.25 -4.39 4.51
CA LEU A 54 -5.10 -4.13 5.36
C LEU A 54 -5.16 -2.67 5.85
N THR A 55 -4.48 -2.38 6.95
CA THR A 55 -4.24 -0.99 7.38
C THR A 55 -2.78 -0.65 7.14
N LEU A 56 -2.51 0.35 6.32
CA LEU A 56 -1.16 0.84 6.02
C LEU A 56 -0.82 2.03 6.93
N HIS A 57 0.32 1.92 7.60
CA HIS A 57 0.91 2.96 8.44
C HIS A 57 2.19 3.45 7.78
N LEU A 58 2.24 4.74 7.50
CA LEU A 58 3.40 5.41 6.94
C LEU A 58 3.84 6.51 7.91
N PRO A 59 5.14 6.84 7.99
CA PRO A 59 5.62 7.96 8.80
C PRO A 59 4.94 9.25 8.33
N ASP A 60 4.57 10.09 9.30
CA ASP A 60 3.99 11.41 9.08
C ASP A 60 2.65 11.43 8.30
N LEU A 61 2.01 10.29 8.13
CA LEU A 61 0.70 10.16 7.46
C LEU A 61 -0.30 9.43 8.35
N PRO A 62 -1.60 9.75 8.24
CA PRO A 62 -2.63 8.98 8.91
C PRO A 62 -2.65 7.54 8.38
N SER A 63 -3.01 6.61 9.25
CA SER A 63 -3.24 5.21 8.89
C SER A 63 -4.31 5.13 7.80
N GLN A 64 -4.04 4.35 6.76
CA GLN A 64 -4.90 4.22 5.59
C GLN A 64 -5.43 2.81 5.49
N ALA A 65 -6.75 2.66 5.37
CA ALA A 65 -7.32 1.39 4.95
C ALA A 65 -7.03 1.18 3.45
N VAL A 66 -6.48 0.01 3.13
CA VAL A 66 -6.08 -0.36 1.77
C VAL A 66 -6.52 -1.79 1.49
N VAL A 67 -6.68 -2.12 0.21
CA VAL A 67 -7.00 -3.48 -0.23
C VAL A 67 -5.89 -3.97 -1.15
N VAL A 68 -5.50 -5.24 -0.99
CA VAL A 68 -4.54 -5.90 -1.89
C VAL A 68 -5.15 -6.00 -3.29
N GLU A 69 -4.60 -5.26 -4.24
CA GLU A 69 -5.00 -5.28 -5.66
C GLU A 69 -4.32 -6.44 -6.40
N ALA A 70 -3.02 -6.60 -6.17
CA ALA A 70 -2.21 -7.64 -6.82
C ALA A 70 -1.02 -8.01 -5.95
N LEU A 71 -0.51 -9.22 -6.16
CA LEU A 71 0.55 -9.80 -5.32
C LEU A 71 1.54 -10.57 -6.19
N ASP A 72 2.82 -10.19 -6.09
CA ASP A 72 3.95 -10.94 -6.65
C ASP A 72 4.77 -11.54 -5.50
N ARG A 73 4.64 -12.86 -5.34
CA ARG A 73 5.28 -13.62 -4.25
C ARG A 73 6.78 -13.74 -4.41
N LEU A 74 7.27 -13.83 -5.65
CA LEU A 74 8.71 -14.01 -5.90
C LEU A 74 9.45 -12.71 -5.62
N SER A 75 8.82 -11.60 -5.96
CA SER A 75 9.39 -10.26 -5.77
C SER A 75 9.00 -9.60 -4.45
N LEU A 76 8.15 -10.25 -3.64
CA LEU A 76 7.59 -9.73 -2.39
C LEU A 76 6.85 -8.40 -2.54
N ILE A 77 6.27 -8.16 -3.71
CA ILE A 77 5.58 -6.90 -4.03
C ILE A 77 4.08 -7.09 -3.85
N VAL A 78 3.48 -6.16 -3.13
CA VAL A 78 2.04 -6.00 -3.00
C VAL A 78 1.64 -4.69 -3.65
N ARG A 79 0.65 -4.73 -4.53
CA ARG A 79 -0.03 -3.53 -5.01
C ARG A 79 -1.31 -3.34 -4.23
N TYR A 80 -1.64 -2.09 -3.93
CA TYR A 80 -2.83 -1.77 -3.16
C TYR A 80 -3.63 -0.64 -3.76
N THR A 81 -4.91 -0.63 -3.41
CA THR A 81 -5.82 0.50 -3.63
C THR A 81 -6.27 1.04 -2.29
N PRO A 82 -6.21 2.37 -2.07
CA PRO A 82 -6.86 2.98 -0.92
C PRO A 82 -8.35 2.65 -0.97
N THR A 83 -8.92 2.23 0.15
CA THR A 83 -10.37 2.23 0.30
C THR A 83 -10.78 3.66 0.61
N GLU A 84 -11.54 4.29 -0.26
CA GLU A 84 -12.14 5.59 0.05
C GLU A 84 -12.94 5.45 1.35
N PRO A 85 -12.90 6.46 2.25
CA PRO A 85 -13.88 6.49 3.33
C PRO A 85 -15.28 6.47 2.68
N PRO A 86 -16.26 5.77 3.26
CA PRO A 86 -17.62 5.79 2.72
C PRO A 86 -18.05 7.25 2.61
N GLU A 87 -18.40 7.70 1.40
CA GLU A 87 -18.99 9.01 1.18
C GLU A 87 -20.22 9.10 2.10
N GLU A 88 -20.16 9.94 3.14
CA GLU A 88 -21.33 10.25 3.94
C GLU A 88 -22.43 10.70 2.97
N PRO A 89 -23.61 10.06 2.94
CA PRO A 89 -24.67 10.54 2.09
C PRO A 89 -25.04 11.94 2.57
N LEU A 90 -24.85 12.96 1.72
CA LEU A 90 -25.33 14.31 1.95
C LEU A 90 -26.81 14.25 2.35
N SER A 91 -27.08 14.44 3.64
CA SER A 91 -28.44 14.58 4.15
C SER A 91 -28.90 16.01 3.84
N VAL A 92 -29.85 16.12 2.92
CA VAL A 92 -30.60 17.35 2.61
C VAL A 92 -31.92 17.31 3.36
#